data_AF-A0A972V4W9-F1
#
_entry.id   AF-A0A972V4W9-F1
#
_cell.length_a   1.000
_cell.length_b   1.000
_cell.length_c   1.000
_cell.angle_alpha   90.00
_cell.angle_beta   90.00
_cell.angle_gamma   90.00
#
_symmetry.space_group_name_H-M   'P 1'
#
loop_
_entity.id
_entity.type
_entity.pdbx_description
1 polymer ?
#
loop_
_entity_poly.entity_id
_entity_poly.type
_entity_poly.pdbx_seq_one_letter_code
_entity_poly.pdbx_strand_id
1 'polypeptide(L)' 'MTSDLDIYRTANELVKLHGDDAPIHAAMRADELLEAGDLDGKAVWLRIVQAIEELQSRERPEGAEVH' A
#
# COMPACT_ATOMS: atom_id res chain seq x y z
N MET A 1 -3.67 5.90 -16.88
CA MET A 1 -4.38 5.57 -15.61
C MET A 1 -3.98 4.17 -15.23
N THR A 2 -3.33 4.00 -14.09
CA THR A 2 -3.02 2.68 -13.52
C THR A 2 -4.34 1.98 -13.19
N SER A 3 -4.49 0.73 -13.61
CA SER A 3 -5.71 -0.05 -13.32
C SER A 3 -5.75 -0.40 -11.84
N ASP A 4 -6.95 -0.49 -11.25
CA ASP A 4 -7.12 -1.03 -9.89
C ASP A 4 -6.47 -2.40 -9.74
N LEU A 5 -6.50 -3.24 -10.79
CA LEU A 5 -5.82 -4.54 -10.77
C LEU A 5 -4.31 -4.42 -10.58
N ASP A 6 -3.67 -3.42 -11.18
CA ASP A 6 -2.23 -3.19 -11.03
C ASP A 6 -1.91 -2.64 -9.64
N ILE A 7 -2.78 -1.79 -9.09
CA ILE A 7 -2.68 -1.30 -7.70
C ILE A 7 -2.71 -2.47 -6.72
N TYR A 8 -3.68 -3.37 -6.84
CA TYR A 8 -3.80 -4.53 -5.96
C TYR A 8 -2.69 -5.56 -6.15
N ARG A 9 -2.16 -5.72 -7.37
CA ARG A 9 -1.00 -6.57 -7.63
C ARG A 9 0.24 -6.04 -6.92
N THR A 10 0.55 -4.75 -7.08
CA THR A 10 1.68 -4.13 -6.41
C THR A 10 1.52 -4.13 -4.89
N ALA A 11 0.30 -3.86 -4.39
CA ALA A 11 -0.01 -3.96 -2.97
C ALA A 11 0.26 -5.37 -2.41
N ASN A 12 -0.21 -6.42 -3.09
CA ASN A 12 0.00 -7.81 -2.69
C ASN A 12 1.49 -8.20 -2.72
N GLU A 13 2.24 -7.73 -3.72
CA GLU A 13 3.70 -7.94 -3.77
C GLU A 13 4.42 -7.29 -2.59
N LEU A 14 4.02 -6.06 -2.23
CA LEU A 14 4.58 -5.36 -1.07
C LEU A 14 4.24 -6.06 0.25
N VAL A 15 3.01 -6.54 0.42
CA VAL A 15 2.61 -7.34 1.59
C VAL A 15 3.44 -8.62 1.68
N LYS A 16 3.68 -9.32 0.57
CA LYS A 16 4.53 -10.53 0.57
C LYS A 16 5.98 -10.25 0.92
N LEU A 17 6.50 -9.08 0.53
CA LEU A 17 7.91 -8.73 0.72
C LEU A 17 8.18 -8.13 2.11
N HIS A 18 7.26 -7.30 2.62
CA HIS A 18 7.44 -6.48 3.82
C HIS A 18 6.47 -6.82 4.96
N GLY A 19 5.50 -7.71 4.75
CA GLY A 19 4.53 -8.10 5.77
C GLY A 19 3.74 -6.89 6.28
N ASP A 20 3.70 -6.73 7.60
CA ASP A 20 3.01 -5.63 8.29
C ASP A 20 3.62 -4.25 8.00
N ASP A 21 4.88 -4.18 7.57
CA ASP A 21 5.57 -2.92 7.25
C ASP A 21 5.32 -2.43 5.81
N ALA A 22 4.63 -3.23 4.98
CA ALA A 22 4.28 -2.87 3.60
C ALA A 22 3.68 -1.47 3.41
N PRO A 23 2.72 -0.98 4.23
CA PRO A 23 2.17 0.36 4.05
C PRO A 23 3.20 1.46 4.32
N ILE A 24 4.17 1.24 5.21
CA ILE A 24 5.26 2.18 5.50
C ILE A 24 6.16 2.32 4.26
N HIS A 25 6.55 1.20 3.65
CA HIS A 25 7.35 1.20 2.43
C HIS A 25 6.64 1.88 1.25
N ALA A 26 5.33 1.66 1.09
CA ALA A 26 4.54 2.33 0.07
C ALA A 26 4.41 3.84 0.32
N ALA A 27 4.23 4.26 1.57
CA ALA A 27 4.17 5.67 1.96
C ALA A 27 5.51 6.38 1.70
N MET A 28 6.64 5.75 2.03
CA MET A 28 7.97 6.29 1.73
C MET A 28 8.15 6.56 0.23
N ARG A 29 7.69 5.65 -0.64
CA ARG A 29 7.74 5.88 -2.10
C ARG A 29 6.82 7.01 -2.55
N ALA A 30 5.67 7.19 -1.90
CA ALA A 30 4.81 8.35 -2.17
C ALA A 30 5.50 9.67 -1.79
N ASP A 31 6.25 9.70 -0.69
CA ASP A 31 7.01 10.87 -0.24
C ASP A 31 8.19 11.16 -1.16
N GLU A 32 8.94 10.15 -1.60
CA GLU A 32 10.03 10.33 -2.58
C GLU A 32 9.52 10.92 -3.91
N LEU A 33 8.32 10.52 -4.36
CA LEU A 33 7.70 11.08 -5.56
C LEU A 33 7.22 12.52 -5.32
N LEU A 34 6.76 12.84 -4.12
CA LEU A 34 6.45 14.22 -3.74
C LEU A 34 7.70 15.10 -3.80
N GLU A 35 8.82 14.63 -3.26
CA GLU A 35 10.11 15.34 -3.31
C GLU A 35 10.61 15.53 -4.74
N ALA A 36 10.34 14.57 -5.62
CA ALA A 36 10.62 14.66 -7.05
C ALA A 36 9.63 15.55 -7.83
N GLY A 37 8.56 16.02 -7.20
CA GLY A 37 7.50 16.82 -7.84
C GLY A 37 6.49 16.00 -8.66
N ASP A 38 6.53 14.67 -8.59
CA ASP A 38 5.61 13.77 -9.28
C ASP A 38 4.35 13.52 -8.43
N LEU A 39 3.39 14.44 -8.56
CA LEU A 39 2.11 14.38 -7.85
C LEU A 39 1.20 13.25 -8.36
N ASP A 40 1.28 12.90 -9.64
CA ASP A 40 0.51 11.80 -10.23
C ASP A 40 1.02 10.45 -9.71
N GLY A 41 2.34 10.27 -9.68
CA GLY A 41 3.00 9.12 -9.09
C GLY A 41 2.67 8.98 -7.61
N LYS A 42 2.77 10.06 -6.84
CA LYS A 42 2.34 10.09 -5.42
C LYS A 42 0.90 9.61 -5.28
N ALA A 43 -0.03 10.11 -6.09
CA ALA A 43 -1.44 9.75 -6.01
C ALA A 43 -1.68 8.26 -6.28
N VAL A 44 -0.90 7.64 -7.16
CA VAL A 44 -0.93 6.18 -7.38
C VAL A 44 -0.42 5.43 -6.15
N TRP A 45 0.71 5.86 -5.58
CA TRP A 45 1.28 5.19 -4.40
C TRP A 45 0.40 5.30 -3.15
N LEU A 46 -0.32 6.42 -2.97
CA LEU A 46 -1.32 6.54 -1.90
C LEU A 46 -2.49 5.55 -2.06
N ARG A 47 -2.89 5.24 -3.30
CA ARG A 47 -3.89 4.19 -3.55
C ARG A 47 -3.34 2.80 -3.26
N ILE A 48 -2.04 2.57 -3.52
CA ILE A 48 -1.37 1.31 -3.15
C ILE A 48 -1.33 1.14 -1.64
N VAL A 49 -1.05 2.20 -0.86
CA VAL A 49 -1.14 2.17 0.61
C VAL A 49 -2.52 1.72 1.07
N GLN A 50 -3.59 2.31 0.54
CA GLN A 50 -4.97 1.91 0.90
C GLN A 50 -5.27 0.46 0.54
N ALA A 51 -4.81 0.00 -0.63
CA ALA A 51 -4.99 -1.39 -1.04
C ALA A 51 -4.22 -2.38 -0.14
N ILE A 52 -3.04 -2.00 0.34
CA ILE A 52 -2.27 -2.79 1.32
C ILE A 52 -3.05 -2.91 2.63
N GLU A 53 -3.57 -1.80 3.16
CA GLU A 53 -4.36 -1.80 4.39
C GLU A 53 -5.62 -2.68 4.25
N GLU A 54 -6.30 -2.65 3.09
CA GLU A 54 -7.44 -3.52 2.81
C GLU A 54 -7.04 -5.00 2.80
N LEU A 55 -5.93 -5.35 2.13
CA LEU A 55 -5.43 -6.72 2.07
C LEU A 55 -5.06 -7.24 3.47
N GLN A 56 -4.28 -6.48 4.23
CA GLN A 56 -3.89 -6.86 5.59
C GLN A 56 -5.08 -6.92 6.56
N SER A 57 -6.11 -6.09 6.36
CA SER A 57 -7.34 -6.14 7.16
C SER A 57 -8.21 -7.34 6.81
N ARG A 58 -8.15 -7.84 5.57
CA ARG A 58 -8.81 -9.09 5.17
C ARG A 58 -8.09 -10.33 5.67
N GLU A 59 -6.76 -10.29 5.75
CA GLU A 59 -5.94 -11.40 6.21
C GLU A 59 -5.97 -11.55 7.74
N ARG A 60 -6.10 -10.44 8.47
CA ARG A 60 -6.36 -10.47 9.91
C ARG A 60 -7.85 -10.76 10.13
N PRO A 61 -8.24 -11.89 10.74
CA PRO A 61 -9.63 -12.13 11.06
C PRO A 61 -10.16 -10.98 11.94
N GLU A 62 -11.32 -10.43 11.56
CA GLU A 62 -12.08 -9.46 12.34
C GLU A 62 -12.41 -10.06 13.72
N GLY A 63 -11.50 -9.93 14.69
CA GLY A 63 -11.63 -10.60 16.00
C GLY A 63 -10.34 -10.90 16.75
N ALA A 64 -9.15 -10.59 16.21
CA ALA A 64 -7.93 -10.57 17.02
C ALA A 64 -7.89 -9.28 17.87
N GLU A 65 -8.75 -9.20 18.88
CA GLU A 65 -8.53 -8.32 20.03
C GLU A 65 -7.19 -8.72 20.66
N VAL A 66 -6.17 -7.88 20.48
CA VAL A 66 -4.95 -7.97 21.27
C VAL A 66 -5.28 -7.39 22.65
N HIS A 67 -5.50 -8.29 23.61
CA HIS A 67 -5.68 -8.00 25.04
C HIS A 67 -4.51 -7.24 25.65
#